data_AF-A0A251V356-F1
#
_entry.id   AF-A0A251V356-F1
#
_cell.length_a   1.000
_cell.length_b   1.000
_cell.length_c   1.000
_cell.angle_alpha   90.00
_cell.angle_beta   90.00
_cell.angle_gamma   90.00
#
_symmetry.space_group_name_H-M   'P 1'
#
loop_
_entity.id
_entity.type
_entity.pdbx_description
1 polymer ?
#
loop_
_entity_poly.entity_id
_entity_poly.type
_entity_poly.pdbx_seq_one_letter_code
_entity_poly.pdbx_strand_id
1 'polypeptide(L)'
;MKELQRARPSSTNQARSSQSSADAKAYIITSKLDPAVYRKHIEDSKKSHLTGFTFVVLGIVNLAGGKITEESLWHHLARLGLSQDDERNADFGSTKQALETLVQQRYLQKDKANGPEGLTLYYELAERGLLATASNNFKECITQMVMSEATTIELD
;
A
#
# COMPACT_ATOMS: atom_id res chain seq x y z
N MET A 1 3.57 -21.01 -35.08
CA MET A 1 3.57 -19.83 -35.97
C MET A 1 2.27 -19.82 -36.75
N LYS A 2 1.29 -19.02 -36.34
CA LYS A 2 0.09 -18.75 -37.15
C LYS A 2 -0.52 -17.44 -36.69
N GLU A 3 -0.05 -16.34 -37.27
CA GLU A 3 -0.66 -15.04 -37.10
C GLU A 3 -1.99 -15.01 -37.87
N LEU A 4 -3.06 -14.59 -37.20
CA LEU A 4 -4.34 -14.32 -37.83
C LEU A 4 -4.48 -12.79 -37.92
N GLN A 5 -4.21 -12.27 -39.11
CA GLN A 5 -4.49 -10.88 -39.47
C GLN A 5 -5.99 -10.60 -39.30
N ARG A 6 -6.34 -9.48 -38.66
CA ARG A 6 -7.73 -9.04 -38.53
C ARG A 6 -7.99 -7.91 -39.50
N ALA A 7 -8.81 -8.19 -40.51
CA ALA A 7 -9.35 -7.19 -41.42
C ALA A 7 -10.21 -6.18 -40.66
N ARG A 8 -10.05 -4.90 -40.98
CA ARG A 8 -10.83 -3.78 -40.46
C ARG A 8 -11.86 -3.36 -41.49
N PRO A 9 -13.16 -3.39 -41.18
CA PRO A 9 -14.13 -2.55 -41.87
C PRO A 9 -14.47 -1.35 -41.00
N SER A 10 -14.22 -0.16 -41.52
CA SER A 10 -14.85 1.09 -41.05
C SER A 10 -16.23 1.18 -41.69
N SER A 11 -17.29 1.41 -40.91
CA SER A 11 -18.31 2.44 -41.24
C SER A 11 -19.41 2.60 -40.17
N THR A 12 -19.79 3.87 -40.00
CA THR A 12 -21.13 4.40 -39.67
C THR A 12 -21.60 4.39 -38.21
N ASN A 13 -21.71 5.62 -37.71
CA ASN A 13 -22.41 6.04 -36.50
C ASN A 13 -23.77 5.37 -36.30
N GLN A 14 -23.95 4.70 -35.17
CA GLN A 14 -25.26 4.56 -34.53
C GLN A 14 -25.07 4.64 -33.02
N ALA A 15 -25.65 5.68 -32.43
CA ALA A 15 -25.81 5.78 -30.99
C ALA A 15 -26.67 4.59 -30.52
N ARG A 16 -26.08 3.70 -29.72
CA ARG A 16 -26.82 2.73 -28.91
C ARG A 16 -26.37 2.88 -27.46
N SER A 17 -27.26 3.43 -26.66
CA SER A 17 -27.30 3.20 -25.23
C SER A 17 -27.48 1.69 -25.01
N SER A 18 -26.40 1.03 -24.65
CA SER A 18 -26.43 -0.37 -24.23
C SER A 18 -25.80 -0.45 -22.85
N GLN A 19 -26.68 -0.36 -21.85
CA GLN A 19 -26.45 -0.87 -20.51
C GLN A 19 -26.08 -2.35 -20.64
N SER A 20 -24.80 -2.65 -20.54
CA SER A 20 -24.28 -3.99 -20.30
C SER A 20 -23.29 -3.85 -19.17
N SER A 21 -23.79 -3.99 -17.95
CA SER A 21 -22.97 -4.43 -16.83
C SER A 21 -22.55 -5.87 -17.13
N ALA A 22 -21.62 -6.03 -18.07
CA ALA A 22 -20.96 -7.28 -18.31
C ALA A 22 -20.24 -7.62 -17.02
N ASP A 23 -20.62 -8.74 -16.41
CA ASP A 23 -20.04 -9.26 -15.19
C ASP A 23 -18.51 -9.23 -15.31
N ALA A 24 -17.86 -8.46 -14.43
CA ALA A 24 -16.43 -8.17 -14.56
C ALA A 24 -15.65 -9.44 -14.19
N LYS A 25 -15.20 -10.18 -15.21
CA LYS A 25 -14.37 -11.39 -15.02
C LYS A 25 -13.03 -10.98 -14.44
N ALA A 26 -12.85 -11.20 -13.14
CA ALA A 26 -11.58 -11.05 -12.46
C ALA A 26 -10.81 -12.38 -12.45
N TYR A 27 -9.51 -12.31 -12.71
CA TYR A 27 -8.60 -13.45 -12.63
C TYR A 27 -7.52 -13.13 -11.61
N ILE A 28 -7.15 -14.12 -10.80
CA ILE A 28 -6.03 -14.04 -9.87
C ILE A 28 -4.93 -14.99 -10.32
N ILE A 29 -3.68 -14.51 -10.31
CA ILE A 29 -2.52 -15.34 -10.57
C ILE A 29 -2.03 -15.87 -9.23
N THR A 30 -2.06 -17.19 -9.06
CA THR A 30 -1.58 -17.86 -7.85
C THR A 30 -0.35 -18.70 -8.18
N SER A 31 0.69 -18.60 -7.36
CA SER A 31 1.83 -19.52 -7.44
C SER A 31 1.38 -20.97 -7.24
N LYS A 32 1.89 -21.89 -8.06
CA LYS A 32 1.67 -23.34 -7.93
C LYS A 32 2.82 -24.06 -7.21
N LEU A 33 3.79 -23.30 -6.72
CA LEU A 33 4.92 -23.87 -5.96
C LEU A 33 4.44 -24.35 -4.60
N ASP A 34 5.05 -25.43 -4.13
CA ASP A 34 4.89 -25.87 -2.75
C ASP A 34 5.21 -24.72 -1.78
N PRO A 35 4.39 -24.47 -0.73
CA PRO A 35 4.60 -23.36 0.19
C PRO A 35 6.00 -23.33 0.82
N ALA A 36 6.59 -24.48 1.14
CA ALA A 36 7.94 -24.53 1.71
C ALA A 36 9.00 -24.11 0.67
N VAL A 37 8.80 -24.48 -0.60
CA VAL A 37 9.68 -24.07 -1.71
C VAL A 37 9.53 -22.57 -2.00
N TYR A 38 8.31 -22.05 -1.99
CA TYR A 38 8.03 -20.62 -2.18
C TYR A 38 8.71 -19.78 -1.09
N ARG A 39 8.54 -20.14 0.18
CA ARG A 39 9.18 -19.43 1.30
C ARG A 39 10.71 -19.45 1.24
N LYS A 40 11.30 -20.57 0.81
CA LYS A 40 12.76 -20.70 0.78
C LYS A 40 13.41 -19.95 -0.39
N HIS A 41 12.74 -19.86 -1.54
CA HIS A 41 13.38 -19.40 -2.79
C HIS A 41 12.77 -18.13 -3.38
N ILE A 42 11.54 -17.77 -3.00
CA ILE A 42 10.84 -16.59 -3.54
C ILE A 42 10.59 -15.55 -2.45
N GLU A 43 10.21 -15.99 -1.25
CA GLU A 43 10.05 -15.06 -0.14
C GLU A 43 11.41 -14.52 0.27
N ASP A 44 11.60 -13.22 0.04
CA ASP A 44 12.82 -12.54 0.41
C ASP A 44 12.72 -12.14 1.89
N SER A 45 13.12 -13.04 2.79
CA SER A 45 13.09 -12.80 4.23
C SER A 45 13.84 -11.52 4.62
N LYS A 46 14.84 -11.10 3.84
CA LYS A 46 15.56 -9.84 4.05
C LYS A 46 14.71 -8.60 3.73
N LYS A 47 13.70 -8.72 2.87
CA LYS A 47 12.72 -7.65 2.57
C LYS A 47 11.45 -7.73 3.41
N SER A 48 11.29 -8.76 4.24
CA SER A 48 10.10 -8.93 5.08
C SER A 48 9.90 -7.74 6.02
N HIS A 49 10.97 -7.24 6.65
CA HIS A 49 10.97 -6.06 7.50
C HIS A 49 10.44 -4.82 6.76
N LEU A 50 10.92 -4.57 5.54
CA LEU A 50 10.46 -3.45 4.71
C LEU A 50 8.99 -3.57 4.32
N THR A 51 8.52 -4.80 4.10
CA THR A 51 7.12 -5.08 3.76
C THR A 51 6.20 -4.82 4.96
N GLY A 52 6.60 -5.23 6.17
CA GLY A 52 5.90 -4.92 7.41
C GLY A 52 5.87 -3.42 7.69
N PHE A 53 7.00 -2.74 7.56
CA PHE A 53 7.07 -1.28 7.67
C PHE A 53 6.15 -0.57 6.67
N THR A 54 6.15 -1.02 5.41
CA THR A 54 5.23 -0.51 4.37
C THR A 54 3.78 -0.66 4.80
N PHE A 55 3.39 -1.85 5.29
CA PHE A 55 2.03 -2.12 5.75
C PHE A 55 1.62 -1.16 6.89
N VAL A 56 2.48 -0.98 7.88
CA VAL A 56 2.24 -0.07 9.02
C VAL A 56 2.05 1.37 8.55
N VAL A 57 2.97 1.88 7.72
CA VAL A 57 2.90 3.26 7.22
C VAL A 57 1.62 3.47 6.38
N LEU A 58 1.31 2.55 5.46
CA LEU A 58 0.09 2.61 4.67
C LEU A 58 -1.17 2.54 5.57
N GLY A 59 -1.14 1.72 6.62
CA GLY A 59 -2.22 1.61 7.60
C GLY A 59 -2.48 2.94 8.31
N ILE A 60 -1.44 3.59 8.82
CA ILE A 60 -1.55 4.90 9.48
C ILE A 60 -2.14 5.94 8.53
N VAL A 61 -1.60 6.06 7.32
CA VAL A 61 -2.07 7.05 6.33
C VAL A 61 -3.52 6.74 5.91
N ASN A 62 -3.86 5.47 5.72
CA ASN A 62 -5.21 5.06 5.35
C ASN A 62 -6.22 5.36 6.47
N LEU A 63 -5.86 5.10 7.73
CA LEU A 63 -6.69 5.43 8.90
C LEU A 63 -6.84 6.96 9.09
N ALA A 64 -5.86 7.75 8.67
CA ALA A 64 -5.93 9.21 8.64
C ALA A 64 -6.78 9.78 7.49
N GLY A 65 -7.43 8.92 6.69
CA GLY A 65 -8.26 9.34 5.55
C GLY A 65 -7.50 9.48 4.23
N GLY A 66 -6.32 8.86 4.13
CA GLY A 66 -5.52 8.82 2.90
C GLY A 66 -4.44 9.90 2.79
N LYS A 67 -4.44 10.88 3.69
CA LYS A 67 -3.46 11.98 3.74
C LYS A 67 -3.15 12.36 5.19
N ILE A 68 -1.88 12.62 5.48
CA ILE A 68 -1.40 12.96 6.83
C ILE A 68 -0.26 13.98 6.76
N THR A 69 -0.12 14.84 7.76
CA THR A 69 1.06 15.72 7.91
C THR A 69 2.30 14.91 8.29
N GLU A 70 3.49 15.35 7.87
CA GLU A 70 4.76 14.72 8.25
C GLU A 70 4.93 14.60 9.77
N GLU A 71 4.60 15.66 10.52
CA GLU A 71 4.68 15.66 11.99
C GLU A 71 3.78 14.59 12.64
N SER A 72 2.50 14.55 12.27
CA SER A 72 1.59 13.52 12.77
C SER A 72 2.03 12.11 12.40
N LEU A 73 2.57 11.90 11.20
CA LEU A 73 3.08 10.59 10.79
C LEU A 73 4.26 10.17 11.68
N TRP A 74 5.23 11.06 11.89
CA TRP A 74 6.37 10.78 12.77
C TRP A 74 5.96 10.58 14.22
N HIS A 75 4.95 11.31 14.69
CA HIS A 75 4.39 11.10 16.02
C HIS A 75 3.81 9.68 16.18
N HIS A 76 3.08 9.16 15.19
CA HIS A 76 2.57 7.79 15.21
C HIS A 76 3.70 6.74 15.11
N LEU A 77 4.71 6.98 14.26
CA LEU A 77 5.87 6.10 14.14
C LEU A 77 6.72 6.06 15.42
N ALA A 78 6.90 7.21 16.08
CA ALA A 78 7.63 7.29 17.34
C ALA A 78 6.98 6.46 18.45
N ARG A 79 5.63 6.40 18.49
CA ARG A 79 4.89 5.52 19.42
C ARG A 79 5.14 4.03 19.17
N LEU A 80 5.58 3.66 17.97
CA LEU A 80 5.98 2.31 17.59
C LEU A 80 7.49 2.07 17.81
N GLY A 81 8.21 3.02 18.41
CA GLY A 81 9.66 2.97 18.60
C GLY A 81 10.47 3.39 17.37
N LEU A 82 9.82 3.87 16.31
CA LEU A 82 10.48 4.28 15.06
C LEU A 82 10.69 5.78 15.04
N SER A 83 11.91 6.23 15.33
CA SER A 83 12.25 7.67 15.36
C SER A 83 12.87 8.14 14.05
N GLN A 84 12.71 9.44 13.76
CA GLN A 84 13.25 10.07 12.56
C GLN A 84 14.79 10.05 12.54
N ASP A 85 15.42 10.31 13.68
CA ASP A 85 16.89 10.43 13.84
C ASP A 85 17.56 9.10 14.21
N ASP A 86 16.82 8.00 14.10
CA ASP A 86 17.33 6.68 14.43
C ASP A 86 18.19 6.14 13.28
N GLU A 87 19.50 6.35 13.39
CA GLU A 87 20.50 5.82 12.46
C GLU A 87 20.91 4.37 12.77
N ARG A 88 20.35 3.74 13.81
CA ARG A 88 20.79 2.43 14.32
C ARG A 88 19.70 1.37 14.27
N ASN A 89 18.94 1.29 13.17
CA ASN A 89 18.09 0.11 12.95
C ASN A 89 18.86 -0.95 12.15
N ALA A 90 19.12 -2.11 12.78
CA ALA A 90 19.83 -3.23 12.16
C ALA A 90 19.15 -3.74 10.87
N ASP A 91 17.83 -3.59 10.78
CA ASP A 91 17.02 -4.11 9.67
C ASP A 91 16.64 -3.03 8.63
N PHE A 92 16.66 -1.75 8.99
CA PHE A 92 16.19 -0.63 8.16
C PHE A 92 17.27 0.42 7.84
N GLY A 93 18.42 0.38 8.51
CA GLY A 93 19.38 1.47 8.52
C GLY A 93 18.76 2.72 9.16
N SER A 94 18.28 3.64 8.31
CA SER A 94 17.56 4.86 8.71
C SER A 94 16.08 4.76 8.38
N THR A 95 15.22 4.94 9.39
CA THR A 95 13.75 4.96 9.22
C THR A 95 13.31 6.02 8.20
N LYS A 96 13.99 7.16 8.18
CA LYS A 96 13.75 8.22 7.20
C LYS A 96 14.04 7.76 5.78
N GLN A 97 15.14 7.03 5.57
CA GLN A 97 15.46 6.47 4.26
C GLN A 97 14.45 5.39 3.83
N ALA A 98 13.96 4.57 4.77
CA ALA A 98 12.89 3.62 4.50
C ALA A 98 11.60 4.34 4.05
N LEU A 99 11.22 5.43 4.74
CA LEU A 99 10.07 6.24 4.36
C LEU A 99 10.25 6.89 2.98
N GLU A 100 11.43 7.46 2.69
CA GLU A 100 11.74 8.02 1.37
C GLU A 100 11.73 6.95 0.26
N THR A 101 12.09 5.70 0.58
CA THR A 101 11.97 4.57 -0.34
C THR A 101 10.50 4.30 -0.70
N LEU A 102 9.56 4.45 0.25
CA LEU A 102 8.13 4.32 -0.03
C LEU A 102 7.62 5.40 -1.00
N VAL A 103 8.17 6.61 -0.90
CA VAL A 103 7.89 7.70 -1.86
C VAL A 103 8.41 7.35 -3.25
N GLN A 104 9.68 6.92 -3.35
CA GLN A 104 10.28 6.52 -4.62
C GLN A 104 9.54 5.35 -5.28
N GLN A 105 9.05 4.42 -4.46
CA GLN A 105 8.31 3.25 -4.91
C GLN A 105 6.85 3.54 -5.26
N ARG A 106 6.36 4.79 -5.15
CA ARG A 106 4.97 5.17 -5.43
C ARG A 106 3.94 4.54 -4.48
N TYR A 107 4.36 4.22 -3.26
CA TYR A 107 3.42 3.92 -2.17
C TYR A 107 2.87 5.21 -1.54
N LEU A 108 3.74 6.21 -1.41
CA LEU A 108 3.39 7.54 -0.92
C LEU A 108 3.78 8.61 -1.92
N GLN A 109 3.11 9.76 -1.85
CA GLN A 109 3.55 11.01 -2.45
C GLN A 109 3.83 12.02 -1.34
N LYS A 110 4.88 12.82 -1.53
CA LYS A 110 5.31 13.86 -0.60
C LYS A 110 4.98 15.21 -1.20
N ASP A 111 3.99 15.88 -0.62
CA ASP A 111 3.52 17.18 -1.07
C ASP A 111 3.93 18.28 -0.11
N LYS A 112 4.27 19.45 -0.66
CA LYS A 112 4.48 20.67 0.12
C LYS A 112 3.31 21.60 -0.11
N ALA A 113 2.64 22.02 0.95
CA ALA A 113 1.55 22.98 0.87
C ALA A 113 1.79 24.12 1.86
N ASN A 114 1.32 25.31 1.51
CA ASN A 114 1.35 26.46 2.41
C ASN A 114 0.19 26.31 3.41
N GLY A 115 0.52 25.89 4.61
CA GLY A 115 -0.37 25.86 5.75
C GLY A 115 -0.43 27.21 6.48
N PRO A 116 -1.31 27.32 7.48
CA PRO A 116 -1.47 28.54 8.28
C PRO A 116 -0.20 28.94 9.06
N GLU A 117 0.69 27.98 9.34
CA GLU A 117 1.96 28.21 10.05
C GLU A 117 3.19 28.22 9.13
N GLY A 118 2.99 28.21 7.80
CA GLY A 118 4.07 28.20 6.81
C GLY A 118 4.09 26.94 5.95
N LEU A 119 5.28 26.51 5.52
CA LEU A 119 5.42 25.36 4.63
C LEU A 119 5.20 24.06 5.41
N THR A 120 4.07 23.39 5.18
CA THR A 120 3.73 22.11 5.79
C THR A 120 3.93 20.98 4.77
N LEU A 121 4.55 19.90 5.24
CA LEU A 121 4.79 18.69 4.45
C LEU A 121 3.70 17.66 4.73
N TYR A 122 3.18 17.06 3.66
CA TYR A 122 2.14 16.05 3.70
C TYR A 122 2.61 14.78 3.01
N TYR A 123 2.17 13.65 3.55
CA TYR A 123 2.24 12.35 2.92
C TYR A 123 0.83 11.90 2.55
N GLU A 124 0.66 11.47 1.31
CA GLU A 124 -0.61 10.98 0.78
C GLU A 124 -0.38 9.66 0.04
N LEU A 125 -1.41 8.81 -0.03
CA LEU A 125 -1.32 7.54 -0.76
C LEU A 125 -1.12 7.80 -2.26
N ALA A 126 -0.05 7.23 -2.82
CA ALA A 126 0.21 7.26 -4.26
C ALA A 126 -0.39 6.02 -4.95
N GLU A 127 -0.08 5.79 -6.23
CA GLU A 127 -0.77 4.80 -7.07
C GLU A 127 -0.68 3.37 -6.49
N ARG A 128 0.48 2.95 -5.99
CA ARG A 128 0.63 1.62 -5.38
C ARG A 128 0.06 1.56 -3.96
N GLY A 129 0.10 2.68 -3.22
CA GLY A 129 -0.50 2.79 -1.91
C GLY A 129 -2.02 2.60 -1.99
N LEU A 130 -2.66 3.34 -2.89
CA LEU A 130 -4.10 3.23 -3.17
C LEU A 130 -4.50 1.82 -3.60
N LEU A 131 -3.70 1.19 -4.48
CA LEU A 131 -3.97 -0.18 -4.90
C LEU A 131 -3.86 -1.18 -3.74
N ALA A 132 -2.85 -1.02 -2.88
CA ALA A 132 -2.64 -1.90 -1.73
C ALA A 132 -3.77 -1.76 -0.70
N THR A 133 -4.17 -0.54 -0.36
CA THR A 133 -5.17 -0.27 0.68
C THR A 133 -6.61 -0.51 0.21
N ALA A 134 -6.87 -0.51 -1.10
CA ALA A 134 -8.17 -0.84 -1.67
C ALA A 134 -8.57 -2.32 -1.46
N SER A 135 -7.60 -3.20 -1.25
CA SER A 135 -7.81 -4.64 -1.14
C SER A 135 -8.53 -5.03 0.16
N ASN A 136 -9.47 -5.99 0.09
CA ASN A 136 -10.27 -6.41 1.25
C ASN A 136 -9.41 -7.05 2.34
N ASN A 137 -8.40 -7.81 1.94
CA ASN A 137 -7.40 -8.42 2.81
C ASN A 137 -6.62 -7.38 3.63
N PHE A 138 -6.30 -6.21 3.05
CA PHE A 138 -5.66 -5.14 3.82
C PHE A 138 -6.57 -4.62 4.94
N LYS A 139 -7.85 -4.37 4.62
CA LYS A 139 -8.86 -3.89 5.58
C LYS A 139 -9.15 -4.94 6.66
N GLU A 140 -9.23 -6.20 6.27
CA GLU A 140 -9.44 -7.32 7.17
C GLU A 140 -8.26 -7.47 8.14
N CYS A 141 -7.01 -7.40 7.66
CA CYS A 141 -5.83 -7.41 8.53
C CYS A 141 -5.87 -6.29 9.57
N ILE A 142 -6.20 -5.05 9.18
CA ILE A 142 -6.34 -3.93 10.12
C ILE A 142 -7.44 -4.22 11.15
N THR A 143 -8.59 -4.70 10.68
CA THR A 143 -9.73 -5.02 11.56
C THR A 143 -9.35 -6.10 12.57
N GLN A 144 -8.70 -7.18 12.13
CA GLN A 144 -8.24 -8.26 12.99
C GLN A 144 -7.22 -7.79 14.03
N MET A 145 -6.28 -6.90 13.65
CA MET A 145 -5.33 -6.32 14.61
C MET A 145 -6.04 -5.53 15.71
N VAL A 146 -6.99 -4.66 15.33
CA VAL A 146 -7.76 -3.84 16.28
C VAL A 146 -8.64 -4.72 17.19
N MET A 147 -9.30 -5.75 16.64
CA MET A 147 -10.14 -6.65 17.42
C MET A 147 -9.33 -7.55 18.37
N SER A 148 -8.15 -7.99 17.94
CA SER A 148 -7.25 -8.77 18.79
C SER A 148 -6.77 -7.93 19.98
N GLU A 149 -6.50 -6.65 19.77
CA GLU A 149 -6.16 -5.70 20.84
C GLU A 149 -7.32 -5.51 21.82
N ALA A 150 -8.55 -5.30 21.32
CA ALA A 150 -9.75 -5.17 22.15
C ALA A 150 -10.02 -6.40 23.03
N THR A 151 -9.80 -7.61 22.49
CA THR A 151 -10.00 -8.86 23.24
C THR A 151 -8.94 -9.05 24.34
N THR A 152 -7.73 -8.50 24.14
CA THR A 152 -6.64 -8.57 25.13
C THR A 152 -6.87 -7.61 26.29
N ILE A 153 -7.58 -6.49 26.05
CA ILE A 153 -7.91 -5.48 27.06
C ILE A 153 -9.12 -5.92 27.94
N GLU A 154 -9.99 -6.81 27.45
CA GLU A 154 -11.12 -7.35 28.26
C GLU A 154 -10.74 -8.51 29.20
N LEU A 155 -9.46 -8.94 29.20
CA LEU A 155 -8.97 -10.07 30.00
C LEU A 155 -8.00 -9.66 31.14
N ASP A 156 -7.89 -8.36 31.43
CA ASP A 156 -7.18 -7.79 32.59
C ASP A 156 -8.16 -6.94 33.44
#